data_AF-A0A932GEB5-F1
#
_entry.id   AF-A0A932GEB5-F1
#
_cell.length_a   1.000
_cell.length_b   1.000
_cell.length_c   1.000
_cell.angle_alpha   90.00
_cell.angle_beta   90.00
_cell.angle_gamma   90.00
#
_symmetry.space_group_name_H-M   'P 1'
#
loop_
_entity.id
_entity.type
_entity.pdbx_description
1 polymer ?
#
loop_
_entity_poly.entity_id
_entity_poly.type
_entity_poly.pdbx_seq_one_letter_code
_entity_poly.pdbx_strand_id
1 'polypeptide(L)'
;MTVITIAADDKLATALQAIAEQRAMTVEAVAREVLSNYVRAESPRPRRYSFIGIGHSRKGTLSTQVEAILEQAADRREGWSQR
;
A
#
# COMPACT_ATOMS: atom_id res chain seq x y z
N MET A 1 21.54 -11.63 -9.82
CA MET A 1 21.37 -10.86 -8.58
C MET A 1 21.57 -9.40 -8.90
N THR A 2 20.64 -8.53 -8.52
CA THR A 2 20.79 -7.08 -8.68
C THR A 2 21.30 -6.51 -7.36
N VAL A 3 22.34 -5.68 -7.41
CA VAL A 3 22.86 -4.98 -6.24
C VAL A 3 22.33 -3.55 -6.27
N ILE A 4 21.78 -3.10 -5.15
CA ILE A 4 21.29 -1.74 -4.97
C ILE A 4 22.09 -1.11 -3.83
N THR A 5 22.61 0.08 -4.06
CA THR A 5 23.30 0.87 -3.03
C THR A 5 22.31 1.85 -2.42
N ILE A 6 22.18 1.84 -1.09
CA ILE A 6 21.28 2.73 -0.35
C ILE A 6 22.15 3.59 0.55
N ALA A 7 21.97 4.91 0.48
CA ALA A 7 22.58 5.82 1.43
C ALA A 7 21.88 5.69 2.79
N ALA A 8 22.65 5.41 3.83
CA ALA A 8 22.19 5.32 5.21
C ALA A 8 23.00 6.27 6.07
N ASP A 9 22.35 6.91 7.04
CA ASP A 9 23.06 7.65 8.08
C ASP A 9 23.74 6.69 9.08
N ASP A 10 24.68 7.22 9.85
CA ASP A 10 25.48 6.44 10.80
C ASP A 10 24.62 5.73 11.86
N LYS A 11 23.49 6.35 12.25
CA LYS A 11 22.59 5.78 13.25
C LYS A 11 21.88 4.55 12.70
N LEU A 12 21.40 4.63 11.46
CA LEU A 12 20.74 3.54 10.76
C LEU A 12 21.73 2.40 10.50
N ALA A 13 22.95 2.70 10.06
CA ALA A 13 23.99 1.71 9.84
C ALA A 13 24.34 0.95 11.14
N THR A 14 24.51 1.69 12.24
CA THR A 14 24.79 1.11 13.57
C THR A 14 23.63 0.24 14.05
N ALA A 15 22.39 0.70 13.88
CA ALA A 15 21.22 -0.06 14.29
C ALA A 15 21.06 -1.35 13.48
N LEU A 16 21.28 -1.31 12.16
CA LEU A 16 21.23 -2.50 11.31
C LEU A 16 22.28 -3.53 11.71
N GLN A 17 23.50 -3.09 12.00
CA GLN A 17 24.58 -3.96 12.47
C GLN A 17 24.24 -4.63 13.80
N ALA A 18 23.75 -3.85 14.78
CA ALA A 18 23.36 -4.39 16.08
C ALA A 18 22.22 -5.43 15.97
N ILE A 19 21.24 -5.20 15.09
CA ILE A 19 20.14 -6.15 14.85
C ILE A 19 20.65 -7.42 14.18
N ALA A 20 21.56 -7.29 13.21
CA ALA A 20 22.18 -8.42 12.53
C ALA A 20 22.93 -9.32 13.53
N GLU A 21 23.72 -8.73 14.42
CA GLU A 21 24.43 -9.43 15.48
C GLU A 21 23.47 -10.12 16.46
N GLN A 22 22.46 -9.40 16.96
CA GLN A 22 21.48 -9.94 17.90
C GLN A 22 20.72 -11.15 17.32
N ARG A 23 20.47 -11.15 16.01
CA ARG A 23 19.73 -12.21 15.32
C ARG A 23 20.62 -13.28 14.68
N ALA A 24 21.95 -13.17 14.81
CA ALA A 24 22.92 -14.01 14.10
C ALA A 24 22.66 -14.09 12.59
N MET A 25 22.36 -12.94 11.98
CA MET A 25 22.07 -12.78 10.54
C MET A 25 23.07 -11.81 9.91
N THR A 26 23.14 -11.78 8.59
CA THR A 26 23.88 -10.73 7.88
C THR A 26 23.05 -9.45 7.76
N VAL A 27 23.72 -8.31 7.61
CA VAL A 27 23.05 -7.01 7.42
C VAL A 27 22.15 -7.02 6.18
N GLU A 28 22.57 -7.69 5.10
CA GLU A 28 21.78 -7.83 3.87
C GLU A 28 20.50 -8.63 4.09
N ALA A 29 20.57 -9.69 4.92
CA ALA A 29 19.41 -10.50 5.26
C ALA A 29 18.39 -9.68 6.07
N VAL A 30 18.87 -8.91 7.05
CA VAL A 30 18.04 -7.99 7.85
C VAL A 30 17.43 -6.90 6.96
N ALA A 31 18.23 -6.25 6.12
CA ALA A 31 17.76 -5.21 5.21
C ALA A 31 16.68 -5.74 4.25
N ARG A 32 16.88 -6.95 3.70
CA ARG A 32 15.89 -7.60 2.84
C ARG A 32 14.57 -7.86 3.57
N GLU A 33 14.62 -8.40 4.78
CA GLU A 33 13.42 -8.69 5.58
C GLU A 33 12.64 -7.40 5.87
N VAL A 34 13.32 -6.36 6.35
CA VAL A 34 12.71 -5.08 6.72
C VAL A 34 12.10 -4.39 5.50
N LEU A 35 12.84 -4.30 4.39
CA LEU A 35 12.34 -3.71 3.15
C LEU A 35 11.15 -4.49 2.57
N SER A 36 11.18 -5.83 2.65
CA SER A 36 10.05 -6.65 2.21
C SER A 36 8.80 -6.38 3.04
N ASN A 37 8.95 -6.23 4.35
CA ASN A 37 7.84 -5.90 5.25
C ASN A 37 7.30 -4.49 4.99
N TYR A 38 8.19 -3.53 4.73
CA TYR A 38 7.81 -2.16 4.39
C TYR A 38 6.95 -2.13 3.10
N VAL A 39 7.43 -2.75 2.02
CA VAL A 39 6.70 -2.81 0.74
C VAL A 39 5.35 -3.54 0.88
N ARG A 40 5.29 -4.60 1.69
CA ARG A 40 4.02 -5.29 1.99
C ARG A 40 3.05 -4.40 2.78
N ALA A 41 3.55 -3.59 3.70
CA ALA A 41 2.74 -2.67 4.48
C ALA A 41 2.24 -1.47 3.63
N GLU A 42 3.06 -1.00 2.69
CA GLU A 42 2.73 0.06 1.73
C GLU A 42 1.87 -0.40 0.56
N SER A 43 1.73 -1.71 0.36
CA SER A 43 0.82 -2.26 -0.64
C SER A 43 -0.55 -1.64 -0.41
N PRO A 44 -1.07 -0.84 -1.36
CA PRO A 44 -2.23 -0.01 -1.12
C PRO A 44 -3.37 -0.94 -0.72
N ARG A 45 -3.79 -0.84 0.54
CA ARG A 45 -5.02 -1.49 0.97
C ARG A 45 -6.10 -1.01 0.00
N PRO A 46 -6.88 -1.91 -0.63
CA PRO A 46 -7.93 -1.49 -1.52
C PRO A 46 -8.77 -0.46 -0.77
N ARG A 47 -8.84 0.77 -1.31
CA ARG A 47 -9.51 1.89 -0.65
C ARG A 47 -10.95 1.46 -0.40
N ARG A 48 -11.28 1.20 0.85
CA ARG A 48 -12.66 0.90 1.25
C ARG A 48 -13.40 2.23 1.29
N TYR A 49 -14.08 2.54 0.20
CA TYR A 49 -14.94 3.71 0.13
C TYR A 49 -16.19 3.45 0.97
N SER A 50 -16.34 4.24 2.04
CA SER A 50 -17.58 4.30 2.81
C SER A 50 -18.51 5.31 2.15
N PHE A 51 -19.50 4.84 1.40
CA PHE A 51 -20.59 5.72 0.97
C PHE A 51 -21.64 5.80 2.08
N ILE A 52 -22.08 7.01 2.40
CA ILE A 52 -23.19 7.25 3.31
C ILE A 52 -24.41 6.45 2.81
N GLY A 53 -24.97 5.57 3.65
CA GLY A 53 -26.16 4.76 3.33
C GLY A 53 -25.91 3.30 2.94
N ILE A 54 -24.69 2.86 2.61
CA ILE A 54 -24.44 1.44 2.24
C ILE A 54 -24.65 0.49 3.42
N GLY A 55 -24.24 0.90 4.62
CA GLY A 55 -24.38 0.08 5.84
C GLY A 55 -25.82 -0.30 6.19
N HIS A 56 -26.81 0.48 5.75
CA HIS A 56 -28.24 0.19 5.95
C HIS A 56 -28.89 -0.51 4.76
N SER A 57 -28.24 -0.52 3.59
CA SER A 57 -28.79 -1.10 2.36
C SER A 57 -28.61 -2.63 2.24
N ARG A 58 -27.88 -3.27 3.18
CA ARG A 58 -27.36 -4.66 3.09
C ARG A 58 -26.50 -4.95 1.83
N LYS A 59 -26.15 -3.94 1.03
CA LYS A 59 -25.33 -4.08 -0.18
C LYS A 59 -23.84 -3.83 0.10
N GLY A 60 -23.26 -4.55 1.05
CA GLY A 60 -21.86 -4.38 1.47
C GLY A 60 -20.83 -4.59 0.35
N THR A 61 -21.18 -5.34 -0.69
CA THR A 61 -20.37 -5.62 -1.89
C THR A 61 -20.21 -4.41 -2.82
N LEU A 62 -21.01 -3.35 -2.67
CA LEU A 62 -20.86 -2.13 -3.47
C LEU A 62 -19.56 -1.39 -3.12
N SER A 63 -19.12 -1.46 -1.86
CA SER A 63 -17.87 -0.83 -1.41
C SER A 63 -16.61 -1.44 -2.04
N THR A 64 -16.72 -2.64 -2.62
CA THR A 64 -15.64 -3.35 -3.31
C THR A 64 -15.73 -3.27 -4.83
N GLN A 65 -16.84 -2.78 -5.38
CA GLN A 65 -17.08 -2.66 -6.84
C GLN A 65 -17.03 -1.20 -7.32
N VAL A 66 -16.38 -0.34 -6.54
CA VAL A 66 -16.44 1.12 -6.70
C VAL A 66 -15.89 1.59 -8.03
N GLU A 67 -14.74 1.05 -8.43
CA GLU A 67 -14.13 1.41 -9.71
C GLU A 67 -15.05 1.04 -10.88
N ALA A 68 -15.62 -0.16 -10.88
CA ALA A 68 -16.58 -0.59 -11.89
C ALA A 68 -17.87 0.28 -11.92
N ILE A 69 -18.38 0.68 -10.75
CA ILE A 69 -19.56 1.57 -10.65
C ILE A 69 -19.25 2.97 -11.18
N LEU A 70 -18.07 3.51 -10.83
CA LEU A 70 -17.64 4.83 -11.28
C LEU A 70 -17.35 4.84 -12.78
N GLU A 71 -16.74 3.79 -13.31
CA GLU A 71 -16.49 3.61 -14.74
C GLU A 71 -17.82 3.51 -15.51
N GLN A 72 -18.76 2.70 -15.04
CA GLN A 72 -20.09 2.57 -15.64
C GLN A 72 -20.96 3.84 -15.53
N ALA A 73 -20.69 4.70 -14.54
CA ALA A 73 -21.36 5.99 -14.37
C ALA A 73 -20.66 7.15 -15.10
N ALA A 74 -19.37 7.03 -15.40
CA ALA A 74 -18.62 8.01 -16.18
C ALA A 74 -19.16 8.12 -17.61
N ASP A 75 -19.53 6.98 -18.22
CA ASP A 75 -20.22 6.92 -19.51
C ASP A 75 -21.62 7.56 -19.51
N ARG A 76 -22.24 7.78 -18.33
CA ARG A 76 -23.58 8.37 -18.23
C ARG A 76 -23.60 9.89 -18.06
N ARG A 77 -22.44 10.56 -18.00
CA ARG A 77 -22.40 12.04 -17.93
C ARG A 77 -22.52 12.68 -19.31
N GLU A 78 -23.57 12.36 -20.06
CA GLU A 78 -24.06 13.23 -21.13
C GLU A 78 -24.73 14.51 -20.58
N GLY A 79 -24.94 14.62 -19.25
CA GLY A 79 -25.66 15.74 -18.64
C GLY A 79 -24.83 16.89 -18.06
N TRP A 80 -23.48 16.83 -18.08
CA TRP A 80 -22.62 17.85 -17.45
C TRP A 80 -21.76 18.64 -18.44
N SER A 81 -22.09 18.60 -19.74
CA SER A 81 -21.56 19.57 -20.70
C SER A 81 -22.59 20.67 -20.97
N GLN A 82 -22.24 21.86 -20.47
CA GLN A 82 -22.72 23.17 -20.89
C GLN A 82 -24.15 23.59 -20.52
N ARG A 83 -24.23 24.40 -19.47
CA ARG A 83 -24.86 25.72 -19.56
C ARG A 83 -23.98 26.75 -18.88
#